data_AF-A0A0Q7FV51-F1
#
_entry.id   AF-A0A0Q7FV51-F1
#
_cell.length_a   1.000
_cell.length_b   1.000
_cell.length_c   1.000
_cell.angle_alpha   90.00
_cell.angle_beta   90.00
_cell.angle_gamma   90.00
#
_symmetry.space_group_name_H-M   'P 1'
#
loop_
_entity.id
_entity.type
_entity.pdbx_description
1 polymer ?
#
loop_
_entity_poly.entity_id
_entity_poly.type
_entity_poly.pdbx_seq_one_letter_code
_entity_poly.pdbx_strand_id
1 'polypeptide(L)'
;MLDVNGAVTLRQTSFTVSSNAASINTDTSLASITGTATATVTITAFVPTINGHILTISNNTTGGFSAAFSGTTILNGQAVTFVYTNGSWKTTLGSSVTATDIYNSNGTITGNRTVTLGANNLTFSGSGKPEFQAPVGLGFAKDTRMGIAAIYFIANGDAYGMEKVSAAQTGTTDALRVFTSNFAGVPPHLAFGKYTNATAFTTFARFTNTGLFGVGISPTSTFQVNGSIANAITVISADLTLDQSHKTVIIPLGSAFTVTLPAASSGIMGRIYSIINNSALSKSLTANYINLAGSSVNTINASSCIEVQNDGINWYQIR
;
A
#
# COMPACT_ATOMS: atom_id res chain seq x y z
N MET A 1 -64.00 -23.25 -15.48
CA MET A 1 -63.23 -23.94 -14.43
C MET A 1 -62.53 -25.09 -15.11
N LEU A 2 -61.20 -25.06 -15.23
CA LEU A 2 -60.46 -26.16 -15.83
C LEU A 2 -60.36 -27.27 -14.79
N ASP A 3 -61.22 -28.27 -14.90
CA ASP A 3 -61.13 -29.50 -14.11
C ASP A 3 -60.10 -30.42 -14.77
N VAL A 4 -58.92 -30.50 -14.16
CA VAL A 4 -57.90 -31.48 -14.54
C VAL A 4 -57.86 -32.54 -13.44
N ASN A 5 -58.65 -33.60 -13.63
CA ASN A 5 -58.66 -34.77 -12.77
C ASN A 5 -57.43 -35.66 -13.10
N GLY A 6 -56.23 -35.17 -12.76
CA GLY A 6 -54.96 -35.84 -12.99
C GLY A 6 -53.81 -34.86 -13.32
N ALA A 7 -52.56 -35.31 -13.18
CA ALA A 7 -51.41 -34.52 -13.62
C ALA A 7 -51.48 -34.31 -15.15
N VAL A 8 -51.40 -33.06 -15.62
CA VAL A 8 -51.20 -32.74 -17.05
C VAL A 8 -49.79 -33.21 -17.43
N THR A 9 -49.66 -34.49 -17.71
CA THR A 9 -48.40 -35.09 -18.14
C THR A 9 -48.30 -34.88 -19.64
N LEU A 10 -47.69 -33.78 -20.08
CA LEU A 10 -47.37 -33.58 -21.49
C LEU A 10 -46.31 -34.61 -21.88
N ARG A 11 -46.56 -35.39 -22.93
CA ARG A 11 -45.62 -36.43 -23.38
C ARG A 11 -44.41 -35.77 -24.04
N GLN A 12 -43.24 -35.94 -23.43
CA GLN A 12 -41.97 -35.49 -24.00
C GLN A 12 -41.75 -36.16 -25.37
N THR A 13 -41.40 -35.36 -26.38
CA THR A 13 -41.10 -35.82 -27.74
C THR A 13 -39.59 -35.71 -28.00
N SER A 14 -38.99 -36.74 -28.60
CA SER A 14 -37.54 -36.79 -28.86
C SER A 14 -37.22 -36.40 -30.31
N PHE A 15 -36.19 -35.58 -30.50
CA PHE A 15 -35.70 -35.12 -31.79
C PHE A 15 -34.20 -35.43 -31.89
N THR A 16 -33.79 -36.22 -32.87
CA THR A 16 -32.38 -36.60 -33.02
C THR A 16 -31.58 -35.51 -33.73
N VAL A 17 -30.40 -35.21 -33.20
CA VAL A 17 -29.42 -34.31 -33.82
C VAL A 17 -28.78 -34.99 -35.01
N SER A 18 -28.77 -34.31 -36.15
CA SER A 18 -28.04 -34.69 -37.36
C SER A 18 -27.23 -33.49 -37.84
N SER A 19 -25.95 -33.68 -38.14
CA SER A 19 -25.05 -32.61 -38.61
C SER A 19 -25.05 -31.36 -37.69
N ASN A 20 -25.08 -31.58 -36.37
CA ASN A 20 -25.20 -30.52 -35.36
C ASN A 20 -26.43 -29.61 -35.54
N ALA A 21 -27.54 -30.16 -36.05
CA ALA A 21 -28.83 -29.49 -36.13
C ALA A 21 -29.95 -30.39 -35.58
N ALA A 22 -30.97 -29.78 -34.96
CA ALA A 22 -32.20 -30.44 -34.53
C ALA A 22 -33.41 -29.65 -35.01
N SER A 23 -34.41 -30.36 -35.55
CA SER A 23 -35.66 -29.77 -36.03
C SER A 23 -36.82 -30.24 -35.15
N ILE A 24 -37.36 -29.34 -34.33
CA ILE A 24 -38.58 -29.55 -33.53
C ILE A 24 -39.76 -29.11 -34.40
N ASN A 25 -40.10 -29.91 -35.40
CA ASN A 25 -41.02 -29.55 -36.48
C ASN A 25 -42.51 -29.79 -36.17
N THR A 26 -42.84 -30.20 -34.95
CA THR A 26 -44.20 -30.46 -34.49
C THR A 26 -44.55 -29.53 -33.33
N ASP A 27 -45.82 -29.13 -33.22
CA ASP A 27 -46.31 -28.37 -32.07
C ASP A 27 -46.23 -29.25 -30.81
N THR A 28 -45.28 -28.92 -29.93
CA THR A 28 -45.00 -29.64 -28.70
C THR A 28 -44.61 -28.66 -27.62
N SER A 29 -44.88 -29.01 -26.38
CA SER A 29 -44.49 -28.19 -25.23
C SER A 29 -43.25 -28.73 -24.53
N LEU A 30 -42.86 -29.98 -24.77
CA LEU A 30 -41.69 -30.64 -24.19
C LEU A 30 -40.91 -31.38 -25.28
N ALA A 31 -39.79 -30.78 -25.69
CA ALA A 31 -38.87 -31.36 -26.66
C ALA A 31 -37.58 -31.84 -25.98
N SER A 32 -37.12 -33.02 -26.39
CA SER A 32 -35.82 -33.54 -25.99
C SER A 32 -34.95 -33.76 -27.21
N ILE A 33 -33.90 -32.95 -27.34
CA ILE A 33 -32.92 -33.17 -28.39
C ILE A 33 -31.91 -34.23 -27.92
N THR A 34 -31.67 -35.23 -28.76
CA THR A 34 -30.88 -36.42 -28.44
C THR A 34 -29.91 -36.75 -29.58
N GLY A 35 -29.00 -37.69 -29.41
CA GLY A 35 -27.99 -38.04 -30.43
C GLY A 35 -26.63 -37.39 -30.18
N THR A 36 -25.64 -37.71 -31.01
CA THR A 36 -24.24 -37.29 -30.80
C THR A 36 -23.95 -35.94 -31.46
N ALA A 37 -23.68 -34.93 -30.64
CA ALA A 37 -23.22 -33.63 -31.07
C ALA A 37 -21.69 -33.59 -31.10
N THR A 38 -21.12 -32.95 -32.12
CA THR A 38 -19.67 -32.75 -32.29
C THR A 38 -19.28 -31.27 -32.27
N ALA A 39 -20.27 -30.38 -32.25
CA ALA A 39 -20.17 -28.94 -32.06
C ALA A 39 -21.50 -28.43 -31.49
N THR A 40 -21.63 -27.11 -31.31
CA THR A 40 -22.90 -26.50 -30.88
C THR A 40 -24.05 -26.86 -31.83
N VAL A 41 -25.16 -27.34 -31.26
CA VAL A 41 -26.34 -27.77 -32.02
C VAL A 41 -27.24 -26.58 -32.35
N THR A 42 -27.54 -26.36 -33.63
CA THR A 42 -28.53 -25.35 -34.04
C THR A 42 -29.93 -25.92 -33.98
N ILE A 43 -30.84 -25.27 -33.27
CA ILE A 43 -32.24 -25.70 -33.16
C ILE A 43 -33.14 -24.83 -34.02
N THR A 44 -33.98 -25.47 -34.82
CA THR A 44 -35.16 -24.83 -35.43
C THR A 44 -36.40 -25.45 -34.81
N ALA A 45 -37.39 -24.62 -34.46
CA ALA A 45 -38.63 -25.08 -33.85
C ALA A 45 -39.84 -24.65 -34.68
N PHE A 46 -40.95 -25.36 -34.48
CA PHE A 46 -42.27 -24.98 -34.94
C PHE A 46 -42.54 -23.52 -34.57
N VAL A 47 -43.16 -22.78 -35.48
CA VAL A 47 -43.52 -21.37 -35.30
C VAL A 47 -45.00 -21.31 -34.96
N PRO A 48 -45.36 -21.06 -33.69
CA PRO A 48 -46.75 -21.00 -33.30
C PRO A 48 -47.48 -19.82 -33.94
N THR A 49 -48.79 -19.98 -34.12
CA THR A 49 -49.65 -18.93 -34.69
C THR A 49 -50.26 -18.01 -33.65
N ILE A 50 -50.21 -18.39 -32.35
CA ILE A 50 -50.72 -17.59 -31.24
C ILE A 50 -49.61 -17.31 -30.21
N ASN A 51 -49.71 -16.18 -29.51
CA ASN A 51 -48.83 -15.88 -28.39
C ASN A 51 -49.17 -16.75 -27.18
N GLY A 52 -48.18 -16.99 -26.31
CA GLY A 52 -48.34 -17.77 -25.09
C GLY A 52 -48.04 -19.26 -25.25
N HIS A 53 -47.63 -19.72 -26.43
CA HIS A 53 -47.08 -21.08 -26.56
C HIS A 53 -45.81 -21.21 -25.73
N ILE A 54 -45.72 -22.33 -25.00
CA ILE A 54 -44.59 -22.66 -24.16
C ILE A 54 -43.91 -23.88 -24.76
N LEU A 55 -42.60 -23.79 -24.94
CA LEU A 55 -41.75 -24.89 -25.36
C LEU A 55 -40.58 -25.00 -24.39
N THR A 56 -40.47 -26.13 -23.70
CA THR A 56 -39.27 -26.49 -22.95
C THR A 56 -38.42 -27.42 -23.81
N ILE A 57 -37.17 -27.04 -24.02
CA ILE A 57 -36.19 -27.81 -24.79
C ILE A 57 -35.16 -28.35 -23.81
N SER A 58 -35.03 -29.67 -23.74
CA SER A 58 -33.97 -30.37 -23.02
C SER A 58 -32.85 -30.79 -23.97
N ASN A 59 -31.61 -30.38 -23.67
CA ASN A 59 -30.42 -30.79 -24.42
C ASN A 59 -29.81 -32.08 -23.83
N ASN A 60 -30.26 -33.23 -24.33
CA ASN A 60 -29.81 -34.56 -23.90
C ASN A 60 -28.89 -35.21 -24.95
N THR A 61 -28.11 -34.39 -25.67
CA THR A 61 -27.13 -34.90 -26.64
C THR A 61 -25.95 -35.56 -25.95
N THR A 62 -25.27 -36.49 -26.64
CA THR A 62 -23.96 -37.00 -26.23
C THR A 62 -22.87 -36.15 -26.88
N GLY A 63 -21.70 -35.98 -26.23
CA GLY A 63 -20.60 -35.15 -26.74
C GLY A 63 -20.35 -33.83 -25.99
N GLY A 64 -21.24 -33.45 -25.06
CA GLY A 64 -21.02 -32.35 -24.11
C GLY A 64 -21.19 -30.93 -24.68
N PHE A 65 -21.61 -30.79 -25.94
CA PHE A 65 -21.81 -29.50 -26.58
C PHE A 65 -23.15 -28.85 -26.22
N SER A 66 -23.16 -27.51 -26.23
CA SER A 66 -24.38 -26.73 -26.07
C SER A 66 -25.28 -26.79 -27.30
N ALA A 67 -26.53 -26.38 -27.15
CA ALA A 67 -27.44 -26.11 -28.25
C ALA A 67 -27.83 -24.62 -28.25
N ALA A 68 -28.19 -24.09 -29.41
CA ALA A 68 -28.58 -22.71 -29.58
C ALA A 68 -29.99 -22.61 -30.16
N PHE A 69 -30.87 -21.86 -29.49
CA PHE A 69 -32.22 -21.55 -29.95
C PHE A 69 -32.60 -20.12 -29.59
N SER A 70 -33.09 -19.34 -30.57
CA SER A 70 -33.52 -17.95 -30.39
C SER A 70 -32.49 -17.09 -29.62
N GLY A 71 -31.21 -17.17 -30.03
CA GLY A 71 -30.09 -16.45 -29.40
C GLY A 71 -29.70 -16.95 -28.00
N THR A 72 -30.35 -17.98 -27.48
CA THR A 72 -30.10 -18.55 -26.15
C THR A 72 -29.28 -19.82 -26.25
N THR A 73 -28.25 -19.92 -25.41
CA THR A 73 -27.46 -21.15 -25.25
C THR A 73 -28.12 -22.07 -24.21
N ILE A 74 -28.35 -23.33 -24.59
CA ILE A 74 -28.88 -24.41 -23.75
C ILE A 74 -27.71 -25.39 -23.52
N LEU A 75 -27.17 -25.42 -22.31
CA LEU A 75 -26.05 -26.30 -21.97
C LEU A 75 -26.44 -27.78 -22.07
N ASN A 76 -25.47 -28.67 -22.28
CA ASN A 76 -25.71 -30.11 -22.25
C ASN A 76 -26.24 -30.53 -20.85
N GLY A 77 -27.29 -31.34 -20.82
CA GLY A 77 -28.03 -31.70 -19.61
C GLY A 77 -28.98 -30.63 -19.06
N GLN A 78 -29.08 -29.47 -19.72
CA GLN A 78 -29.99 -28.38 -19.32
C GLN A 78 -31.32 -28.46 -20.06
N ALA A 79 -32.40 -28.06 -19.38
CA ALA A 79 -33.69 -27.74 -20.00
C ALA A 79 -33.98 -26.24 -19.88
N VAL A 80 -34.40 -25.62 -20.98
CA VAL A 80 -34.74 -24.19 -21.01
C VAL A 80 -36.13 -24.01 -21.59
N THR A 81 -36.92 -23.18 -20.92
CA THR A 81 -38.27 -22.83 -21.35
C THR A 81 -38.24 -21.56 -22.20
N PHE A 82 -39.01 -21.61 -23.28
CA PHE A 82 -39.23 -20.51 -24.18
C PHE A 82 -40.73 -20.24 -24.24
N VAL A 83 -41.08 -18.96 -24.32
CA VAL A 83 -42.45 -18.50 -24.55
C VAL A 83 -42.48 -17.81 -25.91
N TYR A 84 -43.35 -18.26 -26.80
CA TYR A 84 -43.61 -17.57 -28.05
C TYR A 84 -44.50 -16.37 -27.77
N THR A 85 -43.97 -15.17 -27.97
CA THR A 85 -44.73 -13.94 -27.76
C THR A 85 -44.23 -12.85 -28.69
N ASN A 86 -45.16 -12.04 -29.20
CA ASN A 86 -44.89 -10.96 -30.14
C ASN A 86 -44.16 -11.45 -31.41
N GLY A 87 -44.55 -12.64 -31.91
CA GLY A 87 -44.02 -13.19 -33.17
C GLY A 87 -42.62 -13.78 -33.07
N SER A 88 -42.10 -14.06 -31.88
CA SER A 88 -40.79 -14.69 -31.70
C SER A 88 -40.71 -15.51 -30.41
N TRP A 89 -39.85 -16.52 -30.41
CA TRP A 89 -39.51 -17.27 -29.21
C TRP A 89 -38.64 -16.44 -28.28
N LYS A 90 -39.05 -16.26 -27.03
CA LYS A 90 -38.27 -15.59 -25.99
C LYS A 90 -37.90 -16.57 -24.91
N THR A 91 -36.65 -16.57 -24.50
CA THR A 91 -36.20 -17.39 -23.37
C THR A 91 -36.73 -16.84 -22.05
N THR A 92 -37.00 -17.73 -21.11
CA THR A 92 -37.25 -17.36 -19.70
C THR A 92 -35.96 -17.28 -18.88
N LEU A 93 -34.82 -17.69 -19.44
CA LEU A 93 -33.52 -17.29 -18.89
C LEU A 93 -33.42 -15.79 -19.08
N GLY A 94 -33.34 -15.02 -17.99
CA GLY A 94 -33.28 -13.56 -18.05
C GLY A 94 -32.25 -13.09 -19.07
N SER A 95 -32.55 -11.98 -19.77
CA SER A 95 -31.65 -11.36 -20.75
C SER A 95 -30.28 -11.18 -20.13
N SER A 96 -29.35 -12.06 -20.47
CA SER A 96 -27.96 -11.98 -20.05
C SER A 96 -27.34 -10.82 -20.82
N VAL A 97 -27.55 -9.60 -20.31
CA VAL A 97 -26.60 -8.51 -20.55
C VAL A 97 -25.29 -9.10 -20.06
N THR A 98 -24.38 -9.39 -20.97
CA THR A 98 -23.15 -10.17 -20.73
C THR A 98 -22.41 -9.60 -19.52
N ALA A 99 -22.67 -10.17 -18.34
CA ALA A 99 -21.82 -9.97 -17.19
C ALA A 99 -20.46 -10.46 -17.64
N THR A 100 -19.52 -9.53 -17.83
CA THR A 100 -18.16 -9.90 -18.17
C THR A 100 -17.54 -10.38 -16.86
N ASP A 101 -17.69 -11.67 -16.61
CA ASP A 101 -17.06 -12.30 -15.46
C ASP A 101 -15.55 -12.12 -15.56
N ILE A 102 -14.92 -11.78 -14.44
CA ILE A 102 -13.45 -11.73 -14.34
C ILE A 102 -12.88 -13.16 -14.46
N TYR A 103 -13.72 -14.18 -14.27
CA TYR A 103 -13.40 -15.60 -14.33
C TYR A 103 -14.10 -16.31 -15.48
N ASN A 104 -13.54 -17.44 -15.90
CA ASN A 104 -14.28 -18.46 -16.62
C ASN A 104 -15.25 -19.17 -15.67
N SER A 105 -16.25 -19.88 -16.21
CA SER A 105 -17.25 -20.62 -15.41
C SER A 105 -16.66 -21.67 -14.46
N ASN A 106 -15.47 -22.18 -14.75
CA ASN A 106 -14.70 -23.09 -13.90
C ASN A 106 -13.80 -22.37 -12.87
N GLY A 107 -13.94 -21.04 -12.72
CA GLY A 107 -13.16 -20.23 -11.80
C GLY A 107 -11.74 -19.87 -12.27
N THR A 108 -11.36 -20.23 -13.50
CA THR A 108 -10.00 -19.97 -14.03
C THR A 108 -9.89 -18.65 -14.80
N ILE A 109 -8.66 -18.17 -15.01
CA ILE A 109 -8.33 -17.14 -16.00
C ILE A 109 -7.37 -17.74 -17.03
N THR A 110 -7.60 -17.49 -18.32
CA THR A 110 -6.74 -18.01 -19.42
C THR A 110 -5.93 -16.91 -20.10
N GLY A 111 -6.02 -15.68 -19.60
CA GLY A 111 -5.29 -14.52 -20.07
C GLY A 111 -5.47 -13.33 -19.14
N ASN A 112 -4.74 -12.25 -19.42
CA ASN A 112 -4.79 -11.04 -18.60
C ASN A 112 -6.22 -10.47 -18.56
N ARG A 113 -6.67 -10.10 -17.36
CA ARG A 113 -7.92 -9.36 -17.15
C ARG A 113 -7.59 -7.97 -16.68
N THR A 114 -8.17 -6.98 -17.35
CA THR A 114 -8.08 -5.58 -16.96
C THR A 114 -9.42 -5.14 -16.40
N VAL A 115 -9.48 -4.93 -15.09
CA VAL A 115 -10.66 -4.36 -14.43
C VAL A 115 -10.57 -2.83 -14.57
N THR A 116 -11.43 -2.25 -15.43
CA THR A 116 -11.52 -0.79 -15.63
C THR A 116 -12.61 -0.23 -14.71
N LEU A 117 -12.21 0.38 -13.60
CA LEU A 117 -13.12 0.77 -12.51
C LEU A 117 -13.98 2.01 -12.81
N GLY A 118 -13.56 2.88 -13.74
CA GLY A 118 -14.21 4.17 -13.95
C GLY A 118 -14.26 4.98 -12.65
N ALA A 119 -15.46 5.43 -12.25
CA ALA A 119 -15.70 6.16 -11.00
C ALA A 119 -16.07 5.26 -9.80
N ASN A 120 -15.94 3.93 -9.94
CA ASN A 120 -16.40 2.97 -8.93
C ASN A 120 -15.25 2.37 -8.14
N ASN A 121 -15.59 1.74 -7.01
CA ASN A 121 -14.63 0.98 -6.20
C ASN A 121 -14.75 -0.52 -6.50
N LEU A 122 -13.61 -1.21 -6.59
CA LEU A 122 -13.60 -2.67 -6.44
C LEU A 122 -13.53 -2.99 -4.95
N THR A 123 -14.70 -3.22 -4.37
CA THR A 123 -14.83 -3.57 -2.96
C THR A 123 -14.97 -5.08 -2.84
N PHE A 124 -14.00 -5.75 -2.21
CA PHE A 124 -14.18 -7.10 -1.70
C PHE A 124 -14.80 -7.01 -0.31
N SER A 125 -16.07 -7.36 -0.18
CA SER A 125 -16.82 -7.31 1.08
C SER A 125 -17.33 -8.70 1.47
N GLY A 126 -17.59 -8.88 2.76
CA GLY A 126 -18.01 -10.15 3.35
C GLY A 126 -17.27 -10.42 4.65
N SER A 127 -17.59 -11.54 5.29
CA SER A 127 -16.86 -12.01 6.49
C SER A 127 -15.56 -12.75 6.14
N GLY A 128 -15.36 -13.10 4.87
CA GLY A 128 -14.16 -13.74 4.37
C GLY A 128 -13.01 -12.76 4.12
N LYS A 129 -11.78 -13.25 4.21
CA LYS A 129 -10.56 -12.48 3.92
C LYS A 129 -10.31 -12.46 2.40
N PRO A 130 -10.18 -11.29 1.75
CA PRO A 130 -9.73 -11.23 0.37
C PRO A 130 -8.27 -11.71 0.26
N GLU A 131 -8.01 -12.69 -0.61
CA GLU A 131 -6.66 -13.22 -0.86
C GLU A 131 -6.21 -12.87 -2.28
N PHE A 132 -5.05 -12.21 -2.40
CA PHE A 132 -4.38 -11.94 -3.67
C PHE A 132 -3.12 -12.82 -3.78
N GLN A 133 -3.28 -14.02 -4.34
CA GLN A 133 -2.17 -14.97 -4.52
C GLN A 133 -1.46 -14.74 -5.86
N ALA A 134 -0.35 -14.00 -5.86
CA ALA A 134 0.47 -13.73 -7.03
C ALA A 134 1.92 -14.23 -6.81
N PRO A 135 2.23 -15.51 -7.11
CA PRO A 135 3.54 -16.13 -6.83
C PRO A 135 4.75 -15.43 -7.46
N VAL A 136 4.53 -14.55 -8.44
CA VAL A 136 5.54 -13.77 -9.15
C VAL A 136 5.53 -12.27 -8.79
N GLY A 137 4.72 -11.87 -7.80
CA GLY A 137 4.70 -10.53 -7.22
C GLY A 137 3.36 -9.79 -7.35
N LEU A 138 3.05 -8.97 -6.35
CA LEU A 138 2.04 -7.92 -6.41
C LEU A 138 2.76 -6.61 -6.71
N GLY A 139 2.74 -6.20 -7.97
CA GLY A 139 3.42 -4.99 -8.43
C GLY A 139 2.43 -3.88 -8.74
N PHE A 140 2.88 -2.65 -8.57
CA PHE A 140 2.25 -1.50 -9.22
C PHE A 140 2.84 -1.39 -10.63
N ALA A 141 2.11 -0.89 -11.63
CA ALA A 141 2.50 -0.93 -13.05
C ALA A 141 3.87 -0.27 -13.41
N LYS A 142 4.59 0.30 -12.43
CA LYS A 142 5.91 0.95 -12.55
C LYS A 142 6.95 0.41 -11.56
N ASP A 143 6.61 -0.68 -10.89
CA ASP A 143 7.44 -1.34 -9.92
C ASP A 143 8.39 -2.33 -10.62
N THR A 144 9.59 -1.85 -10.89
CA THR A 144 10.67 -2.65 -11.50
C THR A 144 11.53 -3.39 -10.47
N ARG A 145 11.18 -3.23 -9.17
CA ARG A 145 11.89 -3.75 -8.00
C ARG A 145 10.88 -4.02 -6.87
N MET A 146 9.89 -4.86 -7.11
CA MET A 146 8.86 -5.36 -6.17
C MET A 146 8.57 -4.49 -4.90
N GLY A 147 8.04 -3.26 -5.01
CA GLY A 147 7.18 -2.62 -3.99
C GLY A 147 6.30 -1.42 -4.46
N ILE A 148 5.18 -0.96 -3.84
CA ILE A 148 4.81 -0.89 -2.40
C ILE A 148 5.45 -2.04 -1.64
N ALA A 149 6.44 -1.74 -0.80
CA ALA A 149 7.08 -2.76 0.02
C ALA A 149 6.01 -3.66 0.60
N ALA A 150 6.17 -4.98 0.47
CA ALA A 150 5.30 -5.93 1.14
C ALA A 150 5.15 -5.46 2.60
N ILE A 151 3.91 -5.18 3.02
CA ILE A 151 3.58 -5.05 4.43
C ILE A 151 3.74 -6.47 4.97
N TYR A 152 4.93 -6.81 5.45
CA TYR A 152 5.28 -8.16 5.88
C TYR A 152 4.35 -8.58 7.03
N PHE A 153 3.78 -9.78 6.93
CA PHE A 153 3.17 -10.48 8.06
C PHE A 153 3.92 -11.79 8.20
N ILE A 154 4.86 -11.85 9.12
CA ILE A 154 5.40 -13.12 9.65
C ILE A 154 4.72 -13.36 11.00
N ALA A 155 4.42 -14.62 11.30
CA ALA A 155 3.38 -15.12 12.21
C ALA A 155 3.38 -14.63 13.69
N ASN A 156 4.15 -13.62 14.06
CA ASN A 156 4.28 -13.10 15.43
C ASN A 156 4.27 -11.55 15.53
N GLY A 157 3.70 -10.82 14.56
CA GLY A 157 3.33 -9.39 14.69
C GLY A 157 4.10 -8.41 13.80
N ASP A 158 3.33 -7.54 13.11
CA ASP A 158 3.55 -6.50 12.09
C ASP A 158 4.89 -6.42 11.33
N ALA A 159 4.89 -5.73 10.20
CA ALA A 159 6.13 -5.31 9.58
C ALA A 159 5.93 -4.01 8.83
N TYR A 160 6.82 -3.07 9.13
CA TYR A 160 7.07 -1.85 8.39
C TYR A 160 5.83 -1.20 7.76
N GLY A 161 5.21 -0.28 8.48
CA GLY A 161 4.06 0.45 7.98
C GLY A 161 4.30 1.95 7.88
N MET A 162 3.39 2.60 7.16
CA MET A 162 3.22 4.03 7.17
C MET A 162 1.80 4.32 7.66
N GLU A 163 1.68 5.03 8.77
CA GLU A 163 0.38 5.41 9.33
C GLU A 163 0.40 6.91 9.64
N LYS A 164 -0.74 7.57 9.41
CA LYS A 164 -1.02 8.86 10.05
C LYS A 164 -1.71 8.56 11.37
N VAL A 165 -1.03 8.81 12.47
CA VAL A 165 -1.60 8.61 13.81
C VAL A 165 -2.20 9.92 14.30
N SER A 166 -3.43 9.85 14.83
CA SER A 166 -4.13 11.01 15.37
C SER A 166 -3.49 11.52 16.66
N ALA A 167 -3.65 12.81 16.95
CA ALA A 167 -3.22 13.42 18.21
C ALA A 167 -3.66 12.66 19.48
N ALA A 168 -4.82 11.98 19.43
CA ALA A 168 -5.34 11.17 20.52
C ALA A 168 -4.48 9.93 20.84
N GLN A 169 -3.75 9.40 19.85
CA GLN A 169 -2.87 8.23 19.99
C GLN A 169 -1.38 8.62 20.09
N THR A 170 -1.00 9.82 19.65
CA THR A 170 0.38 10.31 19.75
C THR A 170 0.68 11.05 21.05
N GLY A 171 -0.35 11.62 21.70
CA GLY A 171 -0.18 12.56 22.82
C GLY A 171 0.36 13.93 22.37
N THR A 172 0.53 14.16 21.06
CA THR A 172 1.10 15.37 20.45
C THR A 172 0.34 15.72 19.16
N THR A 173 0.91 16.50 18.23
CA THR A 173 0.32 16.73 16.91
C THR A 173 0.28 15.46 16.05
N ASP A 174 -0.60 15.45 15.05
CA ASP A 174 -0.64 14.40 14.01
C ASP A 174 0.73 14.26 13.34
N ALA A 175 1.18 13.03 13.12
CA ALA A 175 2.45 12.76 12.44
C ALA A 175 2.36 11.54 11.53
N LEU A 176 3.08 11.61 10.40
CA LEU A 176 3.41 10.43 9.61
C LEU A 176 4.40 9.59 10.43
N ARG A 177 4.04 8.34 10.70
CA ARG A 177 4.93 7.37 11.31
C ARG A 177 5.42 6.40 10.25
N VAL A 178 6.73 6.25 10.17
CA VAL A 178 7.36 5.06 9.59
C VAL A 178 7.74 4.19 10.78
N PHE A 179 7.05 3.08 10.97
CA PHE A 179 7.20 2.26 12.16
C PHE A 179 7.65 0.86 11.82
N THR A 180 8.41 0.25 12.73
CA THR A 180 8.69 -1.18 12.74
C THR A 180 7.72 -1.86 13.71
N SER A 181 7.59 -3.18 13.64
CA SER A 181 6.72 -3.89 14.57
C SER A 181 7.32 -4.11 15.94
N ASN A 182 6.48 -4.51 16.89
CA ASN A 182 6.88 -4.98 18.20
C ASN A 182 7.16 -6.50 18.20
N PHE A 183 7.94 -6.98 17.23
CA PHE A 183 8.25 -8.41 17.10
C PHE A 183 9.16 -8.88 18.23
N ALA A 184 8.75 -9.95 18.92
CA ALA A 184 9.40 -10.47 20.13
C ALA A 184 10.72 -11.24 19.91
N GLY A 185 11.15 -11.47 18.65
CA GLY A 185 12.45 -12.06 18.33
C GLY A 185 13.58 -11.03 18.36
N VAL A 186 14.51 -11.07 17.39
CA VAL A 186 15.48 -9.96 17.21
C VAL A 186 14.67 -8.72 16.80
N PRO A 187 14.54 -7.69 17.66
CA PRO A 187 13.58 -6.64 17.41
C PRO A 187 13.96 -5.88 16.13
N PRO A 188 12.97 -5.61 15.27
CA PRO A 188 13.21 -4.91 14.02
C PRO A 188 13.65 -3.49 14.30
N HIS A 189 14.35 -2.93 13.35
CA HIS A 189 14.95 -1.62 13.47
C HIS A 189 14.83 -0.90 12.13
N LEU A 190 14.84 0.44 12.15
CA LEU A 190 14.77 1.24 10.94
C LEU A 190 16.20 1.49 10.44
N ALA A 191 16.51 0.98 9.24
CA ALA A 191 17.83 1.09 8.65
C ALA A 191 17.80 1.76 7.28
N PHE A 192 18.81 2.56 7.01
CA PHE A 192 19.10 3.17 5.71
C PHE A 192 20.37 2.55 5.15
N GLY A 193 20.37 2.27 3.85
CA GLY A 193 21.48 1.57 3.23
C GLY A 193 21.19 1.22 1.78
N LYS A 194 22.00 0.31 1.24
CA LYS A 194 21.80 -0.21 -0.12
C LYS A 194 22.03 -1.71 -0.16
N TYR A 195 21.34 -2.35 -1.09
CA TYR A 195 21.75 -3.66 -1.55
C TYR A 195 23.08 -3.55 -2.31
N THR A 196 24.07 -4.33 -1.92
CA THR A 196 25.34 -4.45 -2.66
C THR A 196 25.29 -5.59 -3.67
N ASN A 197 24.31 -6.49 -3.53
CA ASN A 197 23.91 -7.50 -4.52
C ASN A 197 22.49 -7.98 -4.17
N ALA A 198 22.01 -9.05 -4.82
CA ALA A 198 20.65 -9.56 -4.64
C ALA A 198 20.30 -10.01 -3.20
N THR A 199 21.28 -10.30 -2.34
CA THR A 199 21.06 -10.85 -1.00
C THR A 199 21.76 -10.10 0.12
N ALA A 200 22.64 -9.15 -0.18
CA ALA A 200 23.43 -8.42 0.80
C ALA A 200 23.03 -6.95 0.85
N PHE A 201 22.76 -6.45 2.06
CA PHE A 201 22.44 -5.05 2.33
C PHE A 201 23.49 -4.43 3.25
N THR A 202 24.07 -3.31 2.83
CA THR A 202 24.97 -2.52 3.66
C THR A 202 24.19 -1.40 4.33
N THR A 203 24.11 -1.46 5.66
CA THR A 203 23.53 -0.38 6.48
C THR A 203 24.51 0.79 6.61
N PHE A 204 24.07 1.99 6.23
CA PHE A 204 24.80 3.23 6.42
C PHE A 204 24.38 3.95 7.70
N ALA A 205 23.09 3.89 8.05
CA ALA A 205 22.57 4.46 9.28
C ALA A 205 21.40 3.63 9.81
N ARG A 206 21.17 3.67 11.12
CA ARG A 206 20.06 2.94 11.75
C ARG A 206 19.53 3.61 13.01
N PHE A 207 18.24 3.50 13.24
CA PHE A 207 17.67 3.55 14.59
C PHE A 207 17.65 2.13 15.13
N THR A 208 18.11 1.93 16.37
CA THR A 208 17.93 0.66 17.09
C THR A 208 16.51 0.53 17.61
N ASN A 209 16.14 -0.66 18.08
CA ASN A 209 14.86 -0.92 18.74
C ASN A 209 14.66 -0.13 20.06
N THR A 210 15.74 0.40 20.64
CA THR A 210 15.69 1.26 21.82
C THR A 210 15.75 2.75 21.46
N GLY A 211 15.70 3.09 20.16
CA GLY A 211 15.64 4.47 19.68
C GLY A 211 16.99 5.16 19.50
N LEU A 212 18.12 4.46 19.69
CA LEU A 212 19.46 5.02 19.46
C LEU A 212 19.74 5.17 17.96
N PHE A 213 20.24 6.32 17.52
CA PHE A 213 20.58 6.60 16.13
C PHE A 213 22.10 6.48 15.88
N GLY A 214 22.47 5.62 14.94
CA GLY A 214 23.86 5.35 14.58
C GLY A 214 24.14 5.59 13.10
N VAL A 215 25.30 6.19 12.78
CA VAL A 215 25.83 6.32 11.42
C VAL A 215 27.13 5.53 11.31
N GLY A 216 27.17 4.55 10.40
CA GLY A 216 28.30 3.64 10.18
C GLY A 216 28.59 2.70 11.36
N ILE A 217 27.65 2.54 12.30
CA ILE A 217 27.82 1.77 13.55
C ILE A 217 26.51 1.23 14.11
N SER A 218 26.62 0.25 15.00
CA SER A 218 25.56 -0.11 15.95
C SER A 218 25.72 0.76 17.21
N PRO A 219 24.85 1.77 17.42
CA PRO A 219 25.08 2.78 18.42
C PRO A 219 24.88 2.26 19.85
N THR A 220 25.71 2.72 20.78
CA THR A 220 25.59 2.56 22.24
C THR A 220 25.24 3.86 22.97
N SER A 221 25.06 4.95 22.20
CA SER A 221 24.61 6.28 22.68
C SER A 221 23.43 6.75 21.83
N THR A 222 22.60 7.66 22.35
CA THR A 222 21.39 8.17 21.65
C THR A 222 21.69 8.66 20.23
N PHE A 223 22.85 9.30 20.05
CA PHE A 223 23.42 9.59 18.74
C PHE A 223 24.89 9.16 18.74
N GLN A 224 25.29 8.34 17.78
CA GLN A 224 26.68 7.93 17.62
C GLN A 224 27.08 7.87 16.15
N VAL A 225 28.25 8.41 15.84
CA VAL A 225 28.85 8.40 14.50
C VAL A 225 30.18 7.67 14.58
N ASN A 226 30.38 6.67 13.74
CA ASN A 226 31.70 6.07 13.53
C ASN A 226 32.42 6.82 12.42
N GLY A 227 33.16 7.85 12.82
CA GLY A 227 33.84 8.78 11.94
C GLY A 227 33.77 10.20 12.47
N SER A 228 34.26 11.15 11.67
CA SER A 228 34.29 12.57 12.03
C SER A 228 32.91 13.23 11.85
N ILE A 229 32.60 14.18 12.73
CA ILE A 229 31.45 15.09 12.60
C ILE A 229 31.99 16.46 12.17
N ALA A 230 31.52 16.97 11.03
CA ALA A 230 31.81 18.33 10.61
C ALA A 230 30.90 19.31 11.36
N ASN A 231 31.50 20.27 12.06
CA ASN A 231 30.79 21.33 12.78
C ASN A 231 30.91 22.67 12.05
N ALA A 232 29.92 23.53 12.20
CA ALA A 232 29.98 24.90 11.67
C ALA A 232 31.12 25.68 12.33
N ILE A 233 31.92 26.36 11.50
CA ILE A 233 33.04 27.20 11.93
C ILE A 233 32.96 28.54 11.20
N THR A 234 33.00 29.63 11.97
CA THR A 234 32.89 31.00 11.44
C THR A 234 34.06 31.83 11.94
N VAL A 235 34.83 32.42 11.02
CA VAL A 235 35.77 33.50 11.35
C VAL A 235 35.02 34.83 11.20
N ILE A 236 34.93 35.61 12.26
CA ILE A 236 34.09 36.82 12.25
C ILE A 236 34.83 38.01 11.65
N SER A 237 34.10 38.89 10.98
CA SER A 237 34.61 40.15 10.41
C SER A 237 33.91 41.39 10.99
N ALA A 238 33.04 41.19 11.98
CA ALA A 238 32.29 42.20 12.71
C ALA A 238 31.82 41.60 14.05
N ASP A 239 31.20 42.42 14.90
CA ASP A 239 30.49 41.92 16.09
C ASP A 239 29.43 40.87 15.69
N LEU A 240 29.32 39.79 16.47
CA LEU A 240 28.45 38.67 16.14
C LEU A 240 27.62 38.21 17.35
N THR A 241 26.32 38.07 17.15
CA THR A 241 25.44 37.34 18.07
C THR A 241 25.31 35.89 17.63
N LEU A 242 25.60 34.94 18.52
CA LEU A 242 25.55 33.52 18.20
C LEU A 242 24.12 32.99 18.15
N ASP A 243 23.86 32.11 17.18
CA ASP A 243 22.58 31.44 16.99
C ASP A 243 22.77 29.94 16.66
N GLN A 244 21.69 29.26 16.25
CA GLN A 244 21.72 27.83 15.94
C GLN A 244 22.63 27.43 14.76
N SER A 245 23.06 28.38 13.93
CA SER A 245 23.96 28.11 12.80
C SER A 245 25.43 28.06 13.21
N HIS A 246 25.75 28.51 14.43
CA HIS A 246 27.12 28.60 14.93
C HIS A 246 27.45 27.42 15.86
N LYS A 247 28.69 26.91 15.77
CA LYS A 247 29.24 25.97 16.76
C LYS A 247 30.64 26.40 17.20
N THR A 248 31.51 26.72 16.25
CA THR A 248 32.83 27.30 16.51
C THR A 248 32.90 28.71 15.92
N VAL A 249 33.34 29.67 16.72
CA VAL A 249 33.53 31.05 16.28
C VAL A 249 34.95 31.51 16.61
N ILE A 250 35.61 32.12 15.63
CA ILE A 250 36.98 32.62 15.75
C ILE A 250 36.95 34.14 15.64
N ILE A 251 37.39 34.79 16.72
CA ILE A 251 37.72 36.22 16.75
C ILE A 251 39.13 36.36 16.15
N PRO A 252 39.30 36.98 14.97
CA PRO A 252 40.60 37.04 14.30
C PRO A 252 41.61 37.93 15.03
N LEU A 253 42.89 37.70 14.76
CA LEU A 253 44.00 38.45 15.34
C LEU A 253 43.84 39.97 15.08
N GLY A 254 44.13 40.79 16.10
CA GLY A 254 44.09 42.24 16.01
C GLY A 254 42.69 42.87 15.91
N SER A 255 41.62 42.07 15.85
CA SER A 255 40.26 42.60 15.77
C SER A 255 39.77 43.15 17.11
N ALA A 256 38.83 44.09 17.06
CA ALA A 256 38.10 44.62 18.21
C ALA A 256 36.73 43.94 18.42
N PHE A 257 36.40 42.94 17.59
CA PHE A 257 35.07 42.36 17.54
C PHE A 257 34.68 41.66 18.84
N THR A 258 33.40 41.79 19.17
CA THR A 258 32.74 41.18 20.31
C THR A 258 31.85 40.04 19.85
N VAL A 259 31.74 39.04 20.70
CA VAL A 259 30.80 37.93 20.50
C VAL A 259 29.72 38.05 21.58
N THR A 260 28.47 37.94 21.16
CA THR A 260 27.31 37.96 22.05
C THR A 260 26.73 36.56 22.13
N LEU A 261 26.78 35.94 23.30
CA LEU A 261 25.99 34.73 23.56
C LEU A 261 24.50 35.10 23.56
N PRO A 262 23.62 34.28 22.99
CA PRO A 262 22.18 34.51 23.10
C PRO A 262 21.76 34.34 24.57
N ALA A 263 20.64 35.00 24.93
CA ALA A 263 20.08 34.88 26.27
C ALA A 263 19.89 33.41 26.65
N ALA A 264 20.49 33.02 27.78
CA ALA A 264 20.33 31.67 28.32
C ALA A 264 18.86 31.43 28.64
N SER A 265 18.32 30.32 28.14
CA SER A 265 16.92 29.95 28.29
C SER A 265 16.70 28.48 28.03
N SER A 266 15.59 27.93 28.55
CA SER A 266 15.21 26.52 28.39
C SER A 266 15.00 26.13 26.93
N GLY A 267 14.60 27.08 26.07
CA GLY A 267 14.43 26.86 24.63
C GLY A 267 15.73 26.55 23.87
N ILE A 268 16.90 26.80 24.44
CA ILE A 268 18.21 26.48 23.86
C ILE A 268 19.07 25.62 24.79
N MET A 269 18.46 24.89 25.73
CA MET A 269 19.14 23.98 26.65
C MET A 269 20.01 22.97 25.88
N GLY A 270 21.23 22.74 26.38
CA GLY A 270 22.19 21.82 25.79
C GLY A 270 22.98 22.39 24.61
N ARG A 271 22.67 23.60 24.10
CA ARG A 271 23.46 24.25 23.04
C ARG A 271 24.89 24.51 23.54
N ILE A 272 25.88 24.20 22.70
CA ILE A 272 27.30 24.36 23.02
C ILE A 272 27.96 25.25 21.97
N TYR A 273 28.73 26.24 22.39
CA TYR A 273 29.60 27.03 21.51
C TYR A 273 31.06 26.92 21.95
N SER A 274 31.96 26.87 20.97
CA SER A 274 33.40 27.03 21.17
C SER A 274 33.79 28.41 20.62
N ILE A 275 34.29 29.30 21.48
CA ILE A 275 34.68 30.65 21.09
C ILE A 275 36.18 30.78 21.26
N ILE A 276 36.87 31.01 20.14
CA ILE A 276 38.31 31.12 20.05
C ILE A 276 38.67 32.60 19.94
N ASN A 277 39.42 33.11 20.92
CA ASN A 277 40.01 34.42 20.89
C ASN A 277 41.46 34.34 20.41
N ASN A 278 41.69 34.51 19.11
CA ASN A 278 43.04 34.57 18.55
C ASN A 278 43.71 35.93 18.72
N SER A 279 43.06 36.90 19.38
CA SER A 279 43.65 38.20 19.61
C SER A 279 44.63 38.20 20.79
N ALA A 280 45.54 39.17 20.79
CA ALA A 280 46.54 39.36 21.85
C ALA A 280 45.97 39.98 23.14
N LEU A 281 44.68 40.37 23.13
CA LEU A 281 43.99 40.98 24.27
C LEU A 281 42.79 40.11 24.68
N SER A 282 42.37 40.23 25.93
CA SER A 282 41.10 39.64 26.35
C SER A 282 39.93 40.29 25.60
N LYS A 283 38.86 39.52 25.43
CA LYS A 283 37.62 39.96 24.78
C LYS A 283 36.48 39.87 25.74
N SER A 284 35.67 40.91 25.83
CA SER A 284 34.43 40.87 26.57
C SER A 284 33.33 40.24 25.72
N LEU A 285 32.51 39.42 26.36
CA LEU A 285 31.23 38.94 25.88
C LEU A 285 30.14 39.85 26.43
N THR A 286 29.08 40.05 25.65
CA THR A 286 27.93 40.86 26.07
C THR A 286 27.09 40.19 27.16
N ALA A 287 27.15 38.86 27.25
CA ALA A 287 26.45 38.08 28.27
C ALA A 287 27.45 37.27 29.10
N ASN A 288 27.13 37.12 30.38
CA ASN A 288 27.98 36.40 31.32
C ASN A 288 27.84 34.88 31.15
N TYR A 289 28.89 34.15 31.50
CA TYR A 289 28.89 32.71 31.70
C TYR A 289 29.53 32.37 33.05
N ILE A 290 29.18 31.23 33.62
CA ILE A 290 29.76 30.72 34.86
C ILE A 290 31.03 29.96 34.50
N ASN A 291 32.18 30.42 34.98
CA ASN A 291 33.47 29.78 34.70
C ASN A 291 33.67 28.49 35.53
N LEU A 292 34.77 27.79 35.31
CA LEU A 292 35.10 26.54 36.02
C LEU A 292 35.25 26.70 37.56
N ALA A 293 35.42 27.93 38.05
CA ALA A 293 35.47 28.26 39.48
C ALA A 293 34.09 28.67 40.05
N GLY A 294 33.03 28.58 39.26
CA GLY A 294 31.67 28.95 39.67
C GLY A 294 31.39 30.47 39.68
N SER A 295 32.29 31.29 39.13
CA SER A 295 32.14 32.75 39.10
C SER A 295 31.49 33.26 37.82
N SER A 296 30.66 34.30 37.91
CA SER A 296 30.04 34.97 36.77
C SER A 296 31.06 35.80 35.98
N VAL A 297 31.56 35.17 34.93
CA VAL A 297 32.45 35.54 33.84
C VAL A 297 31.86 36.39 32.72
N ASN A 298 32.53 37.40 32.15
CA ASN A 298 32.18 37.88 30.81
C ASN A 298 33.38 38.11 29.89
N THR A 299 34.52 37.52 30.21
CA THR A 299 35.76 37.71 29.45
C THR A 299 36.27 36.40 28.89
N ILE A 300 36.81 36.44 27.68
CA ILE A 300 37.63 35.40 27.09
C ILE A 300 39.07 35.91 27.12
N ASN A 301 39.97 35.16 27.72
CA ASN A 301 41.39 35.55 27.81
C ASN A 301 42.03 35.68 26.42
N ALA A 302 43.14 36.41 26.34
CA ALA A 302 43.92 36.51 25.12
C ALA A 302 44.44 35.13 24.70
N SER A 303 44.49 34.86 23.38
CA SER A 303 45.05 33.62 22.82
C SER A 303 44.49 32.34 23.46
N SER A 304 43.18 32.31 23.71
CA SER A 304 42.51 31.21 24.38
C SER A 304 41.22 30.79 23.69
N CYS A 305 40.66 29.67 24.14
CA CYS A 305 39.35 29.19 23.74
C CYS A 305 38.52 28.92 24.99
N ILE A 306 37.22 29.18 24.92
CA ILE A 306 36.25 28.67 25.88
C ILE A 306 35.24 27.77 25.16
N GLU A 307 34.83 26.69 25.81
CA GLU A 307 33.63 25.96 25.40
C GLU A 307 32.56 26.16 26.46
N VAL A 308 31.42 26.69 26.06
CA VAL A 308 30.29 26.97 26.96
C VAL A 308 29.06 26.18 26.55
N GLN A 309 28.31 25.68 27.54
CA GLN A 309 27.05 24.96 27.37
C GLN A 309 25.94 25.64 28.19
N ASN A 310 24.77 25.82 27.56
CA ASN A 310 23.59 26.34 28.24
C ASN A 310 22.85 25.23 29.00
N ASP A 311 22.53 25.44 30.27
CA ASP A 311 21.73 24.51 31.09
C ASP A 311 20.23 24.81 31.07
N GLY A 312 19.83 25.89 30.39
CA GLY A 312 18.46 26.39 30.36
C GLY A 312 18.24 27.69 31.15
N ILE A 313 19.22 28.11 31.95
CA ILE A 313 19.17 29.33 32.77
C ILE A 313 20.48 30.13 32.64
N ASN A 314 21.63 29.47 32.62
CA ASN A 314 22.95 30.06 32.53
C ASN A 314 23.82 29.36 31.47
N TRP A 315 24.83 30.08 30.97
CA TRP A 315 25.94 29.50 30.24
C TRP A 315 27.01 29.02 31.23
N TYR A 316 27.46 27.78 31.13
CA TYR A 316 28.57 27.23 31.92
C TYR A 316 29.77 26.94 31.02
N GLN A 317 30.95 27.34 31.43
CA GLN A 317 32.18 26.84 30.82
C GLN A 317 32.34 25.35 31.16
N ILE A 318 32.58 24.53 30.14
CA ILE A 318 32.75 23.08 30.29
C ILE A 318 34.17 22.59 29.94
N ARG A 319 34.97 23.44 29.30
CA ARG A 319 36.40 23.24 29.00
C ARG A 319 37.14 24.56 29.00
#